data_AF-A0A7C3NAX1-F1
#
_entry.id   AF-A0A7C3NAX1-F1
#
_cell.length_a   1.000
_cell.length_b   1.000
_cell.length_c   1.000
_cell.angle_alpha   90.00
_cell.angle_beta   90.00
_cell.angle_gamma   90.00
#
_symmetry.space_group_name_H-M   'P 1'
#
loop_
_entity.id
_entity.type
_entity.pdbx_description
1 polymer ?
#
loop_
_entity_poly.entity_id
_entity_poly.type
_entity_poly.pdbx_seq_one_letter_code
_entity_poly.pdbx_strand_id
1 'polypeptide(L)'
;MITLYTPATGFPDLEVKIAYGLARVGVEAFGIDRITICNHGGFYTVIAEVDESNYDRLERTFDLLCKRLLSSSYIPFNTPGIGGRSAESIPVFENEILSLEDFKSMPVNAANKKSENICRHRSNPVGNIIGFAASTSYHHKRDGIDISIQQNIPRRPTNPKNICKVCALLALLGMWYASFIFSVADKEVIVIPIPNQELTGYKLQEIFALQHKVRKQWLNQNIPQILIPLVFLSKIPSSADILEGFDLFIAVLSRQQGYHVDGIFLIEIEHYLDYIRQTSFNIATIDRLLINEAYKALNELNNSIYYRKADSLLKFARLYVQETSTNNWTNLLFLDTANYLLKEVGMLPSNIIENPSLQSLARTLRYFIRERKYGYADDIRNSRKGSRDFEETIAKMLREGELRRVQQEQERNAGKEVKSWIYLPKEEEIKEVFQLANEDFESTKLALVILAFSFPSKVEEITE
;
A
#
# COMPACT_ATOMS: atom_id res chain seq x y z
N MET A 1 26.72 25.76 -9.22
CA MET A 1 25.74 24.73 -8.83
C MET A 1 24.58 25.46 -8.19
N ILE A 2 23.36 25.26 -8.64
CA ILE A 2 22.20 25.92 -8.01
C ILE A 2 21.67 24.97 -6.94
N THR A 3 21.54 25.48 -5.72
CA THR A 3 21.02 24.72 -4.58
C THR A 3 19.84 25.48 -3.98
N LEU A 4 18.69 24.81 -3.90
CA LEU A 4 17.47 25.36 -3.30
C LEU A 4 17.03 24.52 -2.11
N TYR A 5 16.48 25.17 -1.09
CA TYR A 5 16.07 24.56 0.17
C TYR A 5 14.58 24.75 0.38
N THR A 6 13.87 23.69 0.74
CA THR A 6 12.49 23.83 1.19
C THR A 6 12.42 24.48 2.58
N PRO A 7 11.30 25.12 2.95
CA PRO A 7 11.27 26.07 4.07
C PRO A 7 11.23 25.42 5.46
N ALA A 8 11.24 24.09 5.58
CA ALA A 8 11.18 23.37 6.85
C ALA A 8 9.93 23.74 7.68
N THR A 9 8.76 23.70 7.03
CA THR A 9 7.43 24.06 7.58
C THR A 9 6.98 23.17 8.73
N GLY A 10 7.59 22.00 8.90
CA GLY A 10 7.16 20.97 9.85
C GLY A 10 6.02 20.08 9.33
N PHE A 11 5.63 20.23 8.06
CA PHE A 11 4.64 19.37 7.41
C PHE A 11 5.32 18.54 6.32
N PRO A 12 5.61 17.25 6.56
CA PRO A 12 6.32 16.40 5.59
C PRO A 12 5.65 16.34 4.22
N ASP A 13 4.31 16.33 4.18
CA ASP A 13 3.56 16.30 2.93
C ASP A 13 3.64 17.62 2.16
N LEU A 14 3.70 18.77 2.84
CA LEU A 14 3.93 20.06 2.20
C LEU A 14 5.38 20.21 1.73
N GLU A 15 6.35 19.85 2.56
CA GLU A 15 7.77 19.95 2.26
C GLU A 15 8.12 19.16 1.00
N VAL A 16 7.66 17.91 0.91
CA VAL A 16 7.95 17.07 -0.26
C VAL A 16 7.25 17.60 -1.52
N LYS A 17 6.01 18.14 -1.41
CA LYS A 17 5.32 18.75 -2.56
C LYS A 17 6.09 19.97 -3.06
N ILE A 18 6.62 20.80 -2.15
CA ILE A 18 7.45 21.96 -2.53
C ILE A 18 8.73 21.47 -3.20
N ALA A 19 9.41 20.45 -2.65
CA ALA A 19 10.62 19.86 -3.24
C ALA A 19 10.35 19.34 -4.67
N TYR A 20 9.26 18.60 -4.86
CA TYR A 20 8.83 18.13 -6.18
C TYR A 20 8.48 19.27 -7.14
N GLY A 21 7.88 20.36 -6.64
CA GLY A 21 7.63 21.56 -7.42
C GLY A 21 8.92 22.21 -7.91
N LEU A 22 9.88 22.41 -7.01
CA LEU A 22 11.20 22.96 -7.34
C LEU A 22 11.95 22.07 -8.35
N ALA A 23 11.94 20.76 -8.12
CA ALA A 23 12.56 19.81 -9.02
C ALA A 23 11.88 19.79 -10.40
N ARG A 24 10.55 19.91 -10.47
CA ARG A 24 9.82 20.04 -11.74
C ARG A 24 10.27 21.27 -12.54
N VAL A 25 10.43 22.41 -11.87
CA VAL A 25 10.96 23.63 -12.52
C VAL A 25 12.39 23.39 -13.02
N GLY A 26 13.25 22.79 -12.19
CA GLY A 26 14.62 22.44 -12.56
C GLY A 26 14.70 21.51 -13.76
N VAL A 27 13.86 20.46 -13.81
CA VAL A 27 13.79 19.49 -14.91
C VAL A 27 13.41 20.20 -16.21
N GLU A 28 12.43 21.09 -16.18
CA GLU A 28 12.02 21.86 -17.36
C GLU A 28 13.10 22.86 -17.80
N ALA A 29 13.81 23.45 -16.84
CA ALA A 29 14.84 24.44 -17.12
C ALA A 29 16.11 23.79 -17.70
N PHE A 30 16.55 22.65 -17.16
CA PHE A 30 17.91 22.13 -17.35
C PHE A 30 17.99 20.67 -17.82
N GLY A 31 16.89 19.92 -17.79
CA GLY A 31 16.87 18.49 -18.12
C GLY A 31 16.84 17.58 -16.89
N ILE A 32 16.36 16.35 -17.09
CA ILE A 32 16.18 15.33 -16.03
C ILE A 32 17.50 14.80 -15.46
N ASP A 33 18.59 14.86 -16.23
CA ASP A 33 19.92 14.36 -15.86
C ASP A 33 20.66 15.28 -14.90
N ARG A 34 20.12 16.47 -14.61
CA ARG A 34 20.78 17.52 -13.84
C ARG A 34 20.17 17.80 -12.48
N ILE A 35 19.09 17.11 -12.11
CA ILE A 35 18.29 17.42 -10.93
C ILE A 35 18.35 16.29 -9.92
N THR A 36 18.58 16.67 -8.66
CA THR A 36 18.62 15.76 -7.53
C THR A 36 17.86 16.36 -6.35
N ILE A 37 17.13 15.52 -5.60
CA ILE A 37 16.51 15.88 -4.32
C ILE A 37 17.18 15.09 -3.19
N CYS A 38 17.62 15.79 -2.15
CA CYS A 38 18.18 15.20 -0.93
C CYS A 38 17.24 15.45 0.25
N ASN A 39 16.94 14.41 1.03
CA ASN A 39 16.13 14.51 2.25
C ASN A 39 17.03 14.77 3.47
N HIS A 40 16.67 15.76 4.30
CA HIS A 40 17.39 16.14 5.52
C HIS A 40 16.58 15.93 6.81
N GLY A 41 15.51 15.13 6.79
CA GLY A 41 14.75 14.78 8.00
C GLY A 41 13.90 15.95 8.54
N GLY A 42 13.30 16.74 7.64
CA GLY A 42 12.41 17.85 8.00
C GLY A 42 12.31 18.93 6.92
N PHE A 43 13.27 18.94 5.98
CA PHE A 43 13.27 19.73 4.76
C PHE A 43 14.06 18.97 3.68
N TYR A 44 14.01 19.48 2.46
CA TYR A 44 14.70 18.93 1.31
C TYR A 44 15.62 19.98 0.69
N THR A 45 16.68 19.49 0.07
CA THR A 45 17.51 20.26 -0.83
C THR A 45 17.28 19.78 -2.26
N VAL A 46 17.07 20.71 -3.18
CA VAL A 46 16.97 20.45 -4.63
C VAL A 46 18.20 21.04 -5.28
N ILE A 47 19.00 20.18 -5.90
CA ILE A 47 20.29 20.52 -6.51
C ILE A 47 20.14 20.45 -8.02
N ALA A 48 20.55 21.51 -8.71
CA ALA A 48 20.74 21.52 -10.15
C ALA A 48 22.23 21.64 -10.48
N GLU A 49 22.76 20.62 -11.18
CA GLU A 49 24.16 20.52 -11.61
C GLU A 49 24.49 21.45 -12.79
N VAL A 50 24.28 22.75 -12.58
CA VAL A 50 24.51 23.83 -13.55
C VAL A 50 25.23 25.00 -12.88
N ASP A 51 25.84 25.89 -13.67
CA ASP A 51 26.44 27.12 -13.15
C ASP A 51 25.35 28.03 -12.53
N GLU A 52 25.67 28.67 -11.40
CA GLU A 52 24.79 29.63 -10.71
C GLU A 52 24.39 30.79 -11.62
N SER A 53 25.21 31.14 -12.61
CA SER A 53 24.87 32.12 -13.66
C SER A 53 23.59 31.78 -14.43
N ASN A 54 23.11 30.53 -14.38
CA ASN A 54 21.87 30.10 -15.00
C ASN A 54 20.62 30.29 -14.11
N TYR A 55 20.74 30.90 -12.94
CA TYR A 55 19.61 31.08 -12.02
C TYR A 55 18.44 31.86 -12.66
N ASP A 56 18.73 32.88 -13.47
CA ASP A 56 17.72 33.63 -14.22
C ASP A 56 16.88 32.74 -15.15
N ARG A 57 17.47 31.68 -15.71
CA ARG A 57 16.75 30.72 -16.53
C ARG A 57 15.77 29.90 -15.69
N LEU A 58 16.14 29.54 -14.46
CA LEU A 58 15.27 28.84 -13.53
C LEU A 58 14.08 29.71 -13.12
N GLU A 59 14.32 30.97 -12.75
CA GLU A 59 13.28 31.96 -12.40
C GLU A 59 12.28 32.16 -13.56
N ARG A 60 12.78 32.39 -14.78
CA ARG A 60 11.92 32.54 -15.97
C ARG A 60 11.11 31.28 -16.26
N THR A 61 11.71 30.11 -16.07
CA THR A 61 11.02 28.83 -16.27
C THR A 61 9.91 28.64 -15.24
N PHE A 62 10.15 29.00 -13.97
CA PHE A 62 9.14 28.97 -12.93
C PHE A 62 7.95 29.87 -13.26
N ASP A 63 8.23 31.14 -13.60
CA ASP A 63 7.20 32.11 -13.98
C ASP A 63 6.37 31.62 -15.18
N LEU A 64 7.03 31.11 -16.21
CA LEU A 64 6.38 30.57 -17.41
C LEU A 64 5.51 29.36 -17.08
N LEU A 65 6.00 28.40 -16.28
CA LEU A 65 5.24 27.23 -15.87
C LEU A 65 4.00 27.62 -15.06
N CYS A 66 4.15 28.53 -14.10
CA CYS A 66 3.06 29.03 -13.28
C CYS A 66 2.00 29.76 -14.11
N LYS A 67 2.38 30.68 -15.00
CA LYS A 67 1.45 31.40 -15.87
C LYS A 67 0.76 30.46 -16.86
N ARG A 68 1.46 29.46 -17.39
CA ARG A 68 0.90 28.51 -18.36
C ARG A 68 -0.07 27.52 -17.72
N LEU A 69 0.27 26.97 -16.56
CA LEU A 69 -0.49 25.87 -15.95
C LEU A 69 -1.48 26.36 -14.89
N LEU A 70 -1.14 27.42 -14.16
CA LEU A 70 -1.84 27.88 -12.96
C LEU A 70 -2.47 29.27 -13.13
N SER A 71 -2.75 29.73 -14.36
CA SER A 71 -3.48 30.97 -14.63
C SER A 71 -4.99 30.87 -14.44
N SER A 72 -5.53 29.66 -14.28
CA SER A 72 -6.96 29.43 -14.02
C SER A 72 -7.19 28.69 -12.71
N SER A 73 -8.39 28.83 -12.15
CA SER A 73 -8.82 28.09 -10.97
C SER A 73 -9.08 26.60 -11.24
N TYR A 74 -8.99 26.13 -12.49
CA TYR A 74 -9.29 24.74 -12.85
C TYR A 74 -8.40 23.73 -12.12
N ILE A 75 -7.08 23.89 -12.17
CA ILE A 75 -6.15 22.98 -11.48
C ILE A 75 -6.37 23.04 -9.97
N PRO A 76 -6.38 24.21 -9.32
CA PRO A 76 -6.73 24.32 -7.91
C PRO A 76 -8.05 23.64 -7.55
N PHE A 77 -9.12 23.90 -8.30
CA PHE A 77 -10.46 23.37 -8.02
C PHE A 77 -10.56 21.84 -8.17
N ASN A 78 -9.82 21.26 -9.11
CA ASN A 78 -9.76 19.80 -9.30
C ASN A 78 -8.73 19.10 -8.40
N THR A 79 -8.11 19.83 -7.49
CA THR A 79 -7.17 19.25 -6.52
C THR A 79 -7.91 18.92 -5.23
N PRO A 80 -7.92 17.65 -4.78
CA PRO A 80 -8.57 17.28 -3.53
C PRO A 80 -8.03 18.10 -2.36
N GLY A 81 -8.92 18.51 -1.46
CA GLY A 81 -8.56 19.36 -0.32
C GLY A 81 -8.52 20.87 -0.62
N ILE A 82 -8.78 21.30 -1.86
CA ILE A 82 -8.90 22.71 -2.23
C ILE A 82 -10.36 23.07 -2.51
N GLY A 83 -10.99 23.81 -1.59
CA GLY A 83 -12.38 24.27 -1.75
C GLY A 83 -12.51 25.44 -2.76
N GLY A 84 -13.72 25.68 -3.28
CA GLY A 84 -13.97 26.69 -4.32
C GLY A 84 -13.43 28.10 -4.00
N ARG A 85 -13.74 28.65 -2.82
CA ARG A 85 -13.21 29.96 -2.39
C ARG A 85 -11.69 30.00 -2.32
N SER A 86 -11.08 28.92 -1.87
CA SER A 86 -9.61 28.79 -1.81
C SER A 86 -9.01 28.69 -3.21
N ALA A 87 -9.65 27.95 -4.11
CA ALA A 87 -9.24 27.77 -5.49
C ALA A 87 -9.20 29.09 -6.29
N GLU A 88 -10.03 30.08 -5.95
CA GLU A 88 -10.03 31.40 -6.57
C GLU A 88 -8.84 32.28 -6.14
N SER A 89 -8.21 32.00 -4.99
CA SER A 89 -7.07 32.77 -4.47
C SER A 89 -5.69 32.31 -4.97
N ILE A 90 -5.63 31.16 -5.64
CA ILE A 90 -4.39 30.50 -6.08
C ILE A 90 -3.91 30.89 -7.49
N PRO A 91 -4.77 31.21 -8.49
CA PRO A 91 -4.30 31.50 -9.85
C PRO A 91 -3.27 32.63 -9.91
N VAL A 92 -2.41 32.55 -10.92
CA VAL A 92 -1.37 33.54 -11.21
C VAL A 92 -1.88 34.51 -12.27
N PHE A 93 -1.82 35.80 -11.97
CA PHE A 93 -2.19 36.86 -12.92
C PHE A 93 -0.97 37.38 -13.69
N GLU A 94 -1.18 37.97 -14.86
CA GLU A 94 -0.09 38.39 -15.78
C GLU A 94 0.96 39.32 -15.13
N ASN A 95 0.51 40.18 -14.21
CA ASN A 95 1.34 41.17 -13.53
C ASN A 95 1.93 40.69 -12.20
N GLU A 96 1.67 39.45 -11.77
CA GLU A 96 2.30 38.91 -10.57
C GLU A 96 3.77 38.59 -10.86
N ILE A 97 4.65 39.08 -9.97
CA ILE A 97 6.07 38.74 -9.98
C ILE A 97 6.28 37.61 -8.99
N LEU A 98 6.70 36.46 -9.51
CA LEU A 98 7.04 35.28 -8.74
C LEU A 98 8.56 35.16 -8.65
N SER A 99 9.08 34.78 -7.48
CA SER A 99 10.52 34.57 -7.30
C SER A 99 10.83 33.38 -6.39
N LEU A 100 11.91 32.68 -6.71
CA LEU A 100 12.48 31.57 -5.96
C LEU A 100 13.63 32.00 -5.03
N GLU A 101 13.97 33.30 -4.94
CA GLU A 101 15.10 33.79 -4.12
C GLU A 101 15.01 33.36 -2.65
N ASP A 102 13.80 33.30 -2.10
CA ASP A 102 13.53 32.85 -0.73
C ASP A 102 14.02 31.39 -0.48
N PHE A 103 14.21 30.59 -1.53
CA PHE A 103 14.66 29.19 -1.44
C PHE A 103 16.19 29.03 -1.51
N LYS A 104 16.98 30.08 -1.77
CA LYS A 104 18.45 29.98 -1.83
C LYS A 104 19.09 29.90 -0.44
N SER A 105 18.40 30.38 0.59
CA SER A 105 18.89 30.34 1.96
C SER A 105 18.46 29.07 2.67
N MET A 106 19.42 28.43 3.34
CA MET A 106 19.12 27.30 4.23
C MET A 106 18.12 27.74 5.32
N PRO A 107 17.09 26.93 5.62
CA PRO A 107 16.10 27.27 6.62
C PRO A 107 16.73 27.33 8.02
N VAL A 108 16.51 28.42 8.75
CA VAL A 108 16.96 28.56 10.14
C VAL A 108 15.86 28.09 11.09
N ASN A 109 16.21 27.20 12.03
CA ASN A 109 15.30 26.74 13.09
C ASN A 109 14.92 27.89 14.02
N ALA A 110 13.62 28.13 14.12
CA ALA A 110 13.04 29.19 14.93
C ALA A 110 11.54 28.94 15.16
N ALA A 111 11.02 29.48 16.26
CA ALA A 111 9.61 29.40 16.64
C ALA A 111 8.75 30.34 15.78
N ASN A 112 7.62 29.86 15.28
CA ASN A 112 6.76 30.63 14.36
C ASN A 112 5.92 31.67 15.11
N LYS A 113 5.99 32.95 14.71
CA LYS A 113 5.09 33.97 15.27
C LYS A 113 3.66 33.80 14.74
N LYS A 114 2.65 34.30 15.47
CA LYS A 114 1.23 34.15 15.09
C LYS A 114 0.90 34.82 13.75
N SER A 115 1.57 35.91 13.41
CA SER A 115 1.35 36.71 12.19
C SER A 115 2.18 36.26 10.99
N GLU A 116 3.08 35.29 11.15
CA GLU A 116 3.99 34.85 10.10
C GLU A 116 3.43 33.65 9.32
N ASN A 117 3.67 33.63 8.01
CA ASN A 117 3.51 32.43 7.20
C ASN A 117 4.33 31.28 7.79
N ILE A 118 3.85 30.05 7.69
CA ILE A 118 4.58 28.88 8.23
C ILE A 118 5.91 28.65 7.50
N CYS A 119 6.01 29.03 6.23
CA CYS A 119 7.25 29.04 5.46
C CYS A 119 8.13 30.28 5.70
N ARG A 120 7.65 31.31 6.41
CA ARG A 120 8.35 32.59 6.70
C ARG A 120 8.75 33.44 5.49
N HIS A 121 8.46 32.99 4.28
CA HIS A 121 8.63 33.77 3.07
C HIS A 121 7.71 35.00 3.08
N ARG A 122 8.23 36.14 2.62
CA ARG A 122 7.60 37.46 2.73
C ARG A 122 6.52 37.72 1.66
N SER A 123 6.31 36.77 0.75
CA SER A 123 5.29 36.85 -0.29
C SER A 123 3.85 36.80 0.27
N ASN A 124 2.90 37.27 -0.55
CA ASN A 124 1.47 37.27 -0.27
C ASN A 124 1.01 35.92 0.30
N PRO A 125 0.27 35.92 1.43
CA PRO A 125 -0.21 34.69 2.04
C PRO A 125 -1.36 34.09 1.23
N VAL A 126 -1.35 32.78 1.09
CA VAL A 126 -2.51 31.98 0.70
C VAL A 126 -3.03 31.28 1.96
N GLY A 127 -4.35 31.28 2.12
CA GLY A 127 -5.01 30.61 3.25
C GLY A 127 -4.54 29.16 3.36
N ASN A 128 -4.51 28.62 4.58
CA ASN A 128 -4.11 27.23 4.76
C ASN A 128 -5.17 26.28 4.17
N ILE A 129 -4.76 25.48 3.18
CA ILE A 129 -5.60 24.65 2.34
C ILE A 129 -5.22 23.19 2.55
N ILE A 130 -6.20 22.34 2.86
CA ILE A 130 -6.02 20.91 3.17
C ILE A 130 -5.25 20.19 2.05
N GLY A 131 -5.51 20.54 0.79
CA GLY A 131 -4.79 19.94 -0.35
C GLY A 131 -3.28 20.15 -0.31
N PHE A 132 -2.82 21.31 0.19
CA PHE A 132 -1.38 21.59 0.31
C PHE A 132 -0.75 20.89 1.51
N ALA A 133 -1.48 20.76 2.61
CA ALA A 133 -0.97 20.10 3.79
C ALA A 133 -2.13 19.44 4.53
N ALA A 134 -2.33 18.13 4.35
CA ALA A 134 -3.46 17.43 4.98
C ALA A 134 -3.29 17.36 6.50
N SER A 135 -2.06 17.46 6.99
CA SER A 135 -1.71 17.54 8.41
C SER A 135 -1.94 18.91 9.04
N THR A 136 -2.31 19.95 8.28
CA THR A 136 -2.58 21.28 8.87
C THR A 136 -3.81 21.32 9.74
N SER A 137 -4.55 20.21 9.83
CA SER A 137 -5.62 20.02 10.80
C SER A 137 -5.24 20.11 12.26
N TYR A 138 -3.94 20.22 12.55
CA TYR A 138 -3.43 19.92 13.88
C TYR A 138 -2.35 20.92 14.31
N HIS A 139 -2.28 21.21 15.61
CA HIS A 139 -1.28 22.12 16.19
C HIS A 139 0.09 21.42 16.28
N HIS A 140 1.15 22.07 15.80
CA HIS A 140 2.51 21.48 15.79
C HIS A 140 3.62 22.36 16.37
N LYS A 141 4.65 21.68 16.87
CA LYS A 141 6.04 22.16 17.01
C LYS A 141 6.85 21.62 15.82
N ARG A 142 7.91 22.34 15.42
CA ARG A 142 8.66 22.15 14.16
C ARG A 142 9.47 20.84 14.10
N ASP A 143 9.66 20.15 15.23
CA ASP A 143 10.62 19.06 15.40
C ASP A 143 10.00 17.66 15.36
N GLY A 144 8.81 17.52 14.78
CA GLY A 144 8.18 16.22 14.58
C GLY A 144 6.66 16.30 14.49
N ILE A 145 6.08 15.40 13.70
CA ILE A 145 4.66 15.12 13.80
C ILE A 145 4.47 14.23 15.02
N ASP A 146 3.69 14.67 16.00
CA ASP A 146 3.15 13.76 17.00
C ASP A 146 1.95 13.00 16.39
N ILE A 147 2.24 12.12 15.42
CA ILE A 147 1.25 11.23 14.80
C ILE A 147 0.75 10.19 15.79
N SER A 148 1.48 9.95 16.88
CA SER A 148 1.18 8.92 17.88
C SER A 148 -0.14 9.18 18.60
N ILE A 149 -0.49 10.45 18.83
CA ILE A 149 -1.74 10.86 19.48
C ILE A 149 -2.97 10.62 18.57
N GLN A 150 -2.78 10.36 17.26
CA GLN A 150 -3.84 10.56 16.27
C GLN A 150 -4.19 9.37 15.37
N GLN A 151 -3.74 8.16 15.66
CA GLN A 151 -4.05 7.00 14.82
C GLN A 151 -5.57 6.69 14.66
N ASN A 152 -6.52 7.40 15.30
CA ASN A 152 -7.95 7.07 15.28
C ASN A 152 -8.99 8.23 15.43
N ILE A 153 -8.65 9.52 15.28
CA ILE A 153 -9.64 10.61 15.52
C ILE A 153 -9.63 11.69 14.41
N PRO A 154 -10.70 11.82 13.60
CA PRO A 154 -10.80 12.91 12.61
C PRO A 154 -11.02 14.26 13.32
N ARG A 155 -10.21 15.29 13.03
CA ARG A 155 -10.47 16.68 13.45
C ARG A 155 -10.14 17.69 12.35
N ARG A 156 -10.83 18.84 12.38
CA ARG A 156 -10.54 20.04 11.60
C ARG A 156 -9.66 20.98 12.45
N PRO A 157 -8.65 21.67 11.89
CA PRO A 157 -7.89 22.64 12.66
C PRO A 157 -8.77 23.86 12.94
N THR A 158 -8.66 24.40 14.14
CA THR A 158 -9.38 25.64 14.49
C THR A 158 -8.65 26.91 14.05
N ASN A 159 -7.33 26.87 13.73
CA ASN A 159 -6.60 28.04 13.22
C ASN A 159 -5.27 27.70 12.50
N PRO A 160 -5.33 27.14 11.27
CA PRO A 160 -4.13 26.72 10.55
C PRO A 160 -3.38 27.92 9.94
N LYS A 161 -2.03 27.96 10.03
CA LYS A 161 -1.21 29.10 9.55
C LYS A 161 -1.11 29.16 8.04
N ASN A 162 -1.10 30.36 7.46
CA ASN A 162 -0.95 30.57 6.02
C ASN A 162 0.42 30.14 5.49
N ILE A 163 0.49 29.86 4.19
CA ILE A 163 1.73 29.68 3.42
C ILE A 163 1.88 30.84 2.44
N CYS A 164 3.08 31.15 1.98
CA CYS A 164 3.22 32.14 0.91
C CYS A 164 2.75 31.57 -0.43
N LYS A 165 2.32 32.46 -1.33
CA LYS A 165 1.86 32.13 -2.69
C LYS A 165 2.86 31.28 -3.47
N VAL A 166 4.15 31.60 -3.43
CA VAL A 166 5.19 30.82 -4.13
C VAL A 166 5.24 29.37 -3.62
N CYS A 167 5.22 29.15 -2.30
CA CYS A 167 5.12 27.81 -1.73
C CYS A 167 3.84 27.09 -2.13
N ALA A 168 2.70 27.79 -2.19
CA ALA A 168 1.43 27.22 -2.65
C ALA A 168 1.49 26.76 -4.10
N LEU A 169 2.08 27.58 -4.98
CA LEU A 169 2.25 27.27 -6.41
C LEU A 169 3.21 26.09 -6.61
N LEU A 170 4.35 26.08 -5.92
CA LEU A 170 5.30 24.96 -5.97
C LEU A 170 4.68 23.68 -5.41
N ALA A 171 3.96 23.75 -4.29
CA ALA A 171 3.25 22.60 -3.74
C ALA A 171 2.21 22.06 -4.72
N LEU A 172 1.48 22.94 -5.42
CA LEU A 172 0.52 22.52 -6.44
C LEU A 172 1.21 21.87 -7.65
N LEU A 173 2.31 22.46 -8.14
CA LEU A 173 3.11 21.88 -9.22
C LEU A 173 3.65 20.51 -8.83
N GLY A 174 4.27 20.38 -7.66
CA GLY A 174 4.82 19.13 -7.17
C GLY A 174 3.76 18.07 -6.91
N MET A 175 2.61 18.45 -6.35
CA MET A 175 1.47 17.54 -6.18
C MET A 175 0.97 17.01 -7.52
N TRP A 176 0.85 17.89 -8.53
CA TRP A 176 0.40 17.46 -9.85
C TRP A 176 1.45 16.67 -10.64
N TYR A 177 2.71 16.77 -10.25
CA TYR A 177 3.84 16.09 -10.88
C TYR A 177 4.15 14.73 -10.23
N ALA A 178 4.03 14.59 -8.91
CA ALA A 178 4.56 13.43 -8.19
C ALA A 178 3.59 12.81 -7.17
N SER A 179 2.34 13.27 -7.06
CA SER A 179 1.34 12.67 -6.18
C SER A 179 0.26 11.91 -6.95
N PHE A 180 -0.11 10.73 -6.44
CA PHE A 180 -1.20 9.92 -6.98
C PHE A 180 -2.52 10.38 -6.38
N ILE A 181 -3.50 10.62 -7.25
CA ILE A 181 -4.81 11.14 -6.86
C ILE A 181 -5.89 10.27 -7.49
N PHE A 182 -6.71 9.64 -6.67
CA PHE A 182 -7.79 8.76 -7.08
C PHE A 182 -8.96 8.82 -6.10
N SER A 183 -10.07 8.20 -6.47
CA SER A 183 -11.29 8.16 -5.65
C SER A 183 -11.60 6.74 -5.19
N VAL A 184 -12.04 6.61 -3.94
CA VAL A 184 -12.54 5.37 -3.34
C VAL A 184 -13.94 5.66 -2.80
N ALA A 185 -14.95 5.11 -3.47
CA ALA A 185 -16.35 5.44 -3.25
C ALA A 185 -16.59 6.96 -3.25
N ASP A 186 -17.04 7.54 -2.13
CA ASP A 186 -17.31 8.97 -1.96
C ASP A 186 -16.11 9.78 -1.43
N LYS A 187 -14.92 9.17 -1.38
CA LYS A 187 -13.69 9.76 -0.82
C LYS A 187 -12.64 10.00 -1.89
N GLU A 188 -11.86 11.06 -1.71
CA GLU A 188 -10.68 11.35 -2.52
C GLU A 188 -9.42 10.97 -1.73
N VAL A 189 -8.50 10.27 -2.38
CA VAL A 189 -7.24 9.81 -1.79
C VAL A 189 -6.09 10.51 -2.48
N ILE A 190 -5.19 11.08 -1.67
CA ILE A 190 -3.91 11.63 -2.11
C ILE A 190 -2.82 10.73 -1.55
N VAL A 191 -1.99 10.16 -2.42
CA VAL A 191 -0.80 9.39 -2.05
C VAL A 191 0.44 10.12 -2.54
N ILE A 192 1.40 10.33 -1.66
CA ILE A 192 2.62 11.08 -1.93
C ILE A 192 3.81 10.19 -1.55
N PRO A 193 4.67 9.82 -2.51
CA PRO A 193 5.90 9.11 -2.19
C PRO A 193 6.85 10.06 -1.44
N ILE A 194 7.39 9.60 -0.32
CA ILE A 194 8.34 10.32 0.53
C ILE A 194 9.70 9.64 0.37
N PRO A 195 10.73 10.31 -0.18
CA PRO A 195 11.97 9.63 -0.49
C PRO A 195 12.80 9.40 0.79
N ASN A 196 13.24 8.17 1.00
CA ASN A 196 14.15 7.79 2.10
C ASN A 196 15.62 7.90 1.69
N GLN A 197 15.87 8.12 0.40
CA GLN A 197 17.18 8.24 -0.21
C GLN A 197 17.24 9.43 -1.17
N GLU A 198 18.43 9.70 -1.70
CA GLU A 198 18.62 10.69 -2.74
C GLU A 198 17.79 10.32 -4.00
N LEU A 199 17.14 11.32 -4.58
CA LEU A 199 16.23 11.15 -5.69
C LEU A 199 16.71 11.90 -6.93
N THR A 200 16.98 11.16 -8.01
CA THR A 200 17.37 11.74 -9.30
C THR A 200 16.15 12.20 -10.11
N GLY A 201 16.38 13.10 -11.07
CA GLY A 201 15.35 13.56 -11.99
C GLY A 201 14.74 12.45 -12.86
N TYR A 202 15.51 11.40 -13.18
CA TYR A 202 15.00 10.19 -13.85
C TYR A 202 13.93 9.49 -13.02
N LYS A 203 14.19 9.28 -11.72
CA LYS A 203 13.25 8.60 -10.83
C LYS A 203 11.97 9.43 -10.61
N LEU A 204 12.08 10.77 -10.56
CA LEU A 204 10.92 11.67 -10.58
C LEU A 204 10.08 11.52 -11.86
N GLN A 205 10.73 11.38 -13.01
CA GLN A 205 10.03 11.18 -14.29
C GLN A 205 9.30 9.83 -14.32
N GLU A 206 9.87 8.78 -13.73
CA GLU A 206 9.18 7.48 -13.56
C GLU A 206 7.92 7.62 -12.70
N ILE A 207 8.02 8.33 -11.57
CA ILE A 207 6.86 8.62 -10.71
C ILE A 207 5.79 9.40 -11.48
N PHE A 208 6.19 10.44 -12.22
CA PHE A 208 5.26 11.22 -13.03
C PHE A 208 4.54 10.36 -14.08
N ALA A 209 5.26 9.47 -14.77
CA ALA A 209 4.66 8.54 -15.72
C ALA A 209 3.67 7.56 -15.04
N LEU A 210 4.01 7.09 -13.84
CA LEU A 210 3.15 6.21 -13.04
C LEU A 210 1.87 6.91 -12.58
N GLN A 211 2.03 8.15 -12.12
CA GLN A 211 0.96 9.00 -11.60
C GLN A 211 -0.17 9.20 -12.61
N HIS A 212 0.18 9.38 -13.89
CA HIS A 212 -0.79 9.52 -14.97
C HIS A 212 -1.68 8.28 -15.20
N LYS A 213 -1.22 7.07 -14.84
CA LYS A 213 -2.03 5.84 -14.97
C LYS A 213 -3.14 5.74 -13.93
N VAL A 214 -2.94 6.35 -12.75
CA VAL A 214 -3.87 6.28 -11.62
C VAL A 214 -4.75 7.51 -11.49
N ARG A 215 -4.33 8.62 -12.09
CA ARG A 215 -5.04 9.88 -11.98
C ARG A 215 -6.50 9.72 -12.42
N LYS A 216 -7.43 10.07 -11.53
CA LYS A 216 -8.89 9.95 -11.73
C LYS A 216 -9.41 8.51 -11.86
N GLN A 217 -8.64 7.50 -11.47
CA GLN A 217 -9.21 6.18 -11.25
C GLN A 217 -10.28 6.27 -10.15
N TRP A 218 -11.40 5.60 -10.38
CA TRP A 218 -12.51 5.53 -9.45
C TRP A 218 -12.71 4.08 -9.03
N LEU A 219 -12.39 3.78 -7.77
CA LEU A 219 -12.70 2.51 -7.16
C LEU A 219 -14.09 2.60 -6.53
N ASN A 220 -15.11 2.07 -7.21
CA ASN A 220 -16.51 2.19 -6.78
C ASN A 220 -16.86 1.20 -5.65
N GLN A 221 -16.07 1.21 -4.59
CA GLN A 221 -16.10 0.25 -3.50
C GLN A 221 -15.77 0.97 -2.18
N ASN A 222 -16.53 0.68 -1.12
CA ASN A 222 -16.28 1.21 0.21
C ASN A 222 -15.13 0.45 0.89
N ILE A 223 -13.90 0.71 0.44
CA ILE A 223 -12.70 0.04 0.95
C ILE A 223 -12.33 0.63 2.32
N PRO A 224 -12.14 -0.19 3.37
CA PRO A 224 -11.61 0.27 4.65
C PRO A 224 -10.28 1.02 4.48
N GLN A 225 -10.12 2.16 5.15
CA GLN A 225 -8.95 3.04 4.95
C GLN A 225 -7.60 2.35 5.17
N ILE A 226 -7.53 1.44 6.14
CA ILE A 226 -6.32 0.67 6.46
C ILE A 226 -5.84 -0.22 5.29
N LEU A 227 -6.72 -0.54 4.34
CA LEU A 227 -6.42 -1.39 3.18
C LEU A 227 -6.06 -0.57 1.93
N ILE A 228 -6.28 0.75 1.94
CA ILE A 228 -5.95 1.64 0.81
C ILE A 228 -4.49 1.49 0.35
N PRO A 229 -3.47 1.39 1.23
CA PRO A 229 -2.09 1.21 0.80
C PRO A 229 -1.87 0.01 -0.10
N LEU A 230 -2.30 -1.17 0.37
CA LEU A 230 -2.15 -2.43 -0.33
C LEU A 230 -2.92 -2.41 -1.65
N VAL A 231 -4.14 -1.87 -1.64
CA VAL A 231 -4.97 -1.74 -2.84
C VAL A 231 -4.30 -0.81 -3.86
N PHE A 232 -3.86 0.37 -3.44
CA PHE A 232 -3.19 1.34 -4.30
C PHE A 232 -1.97 0.73 -5.00
N LEU A 233 -1.07 0.11 -4.24
CA LEU A 233 0.14 -0.52 -4.78
C LEU A 233 -0.22 -1.70 -5.72
N SER A 234 -1.20 -2.52 -5.35
CA SER A 234 -1.60 -3.67 -6.18
C SER A 234 -2.17 -3.28 -7.55
N LYS A 235 -2.83 -2.11 -7.66
CA LYS A 235 -3.37 -1.61 -8.94
C LYS A 235 -2.30 -1.14 -9.91
N ILE A 236 -1.06 -1.02 -9.45
CA ILE A 236 0.06 -0.57 -10.25
C ILE A 236 1.24 -1.53 -10.03
N PRO A 237 1.29 -2.70 -10.68
CA PRO A 237 2.37 -3.66 -10.43
C PRO A 237 3.78 -3.05 -10.55
N SER A 238 3.99 -2.14 -11.52
CA SER A 238 5.26 -1.43 -11.71
C SER A 238 5.62 -0.46 -10.58
N SER A 239 4.70 -0.17 -9.64
CA SER A 239 5.02 0.61 -8.44
C SER A 239 6.00 -0.11 -7.53
N ALA A 240 6.07 -1.44 -7.57
CA ALA A 240 7.03 -2.18 -6.77
C ALA A 240 8.49 -1.83 -7.10
N ASP A 241 8.79 -1.52 -8.36
CA ASP A 241 10.14 -1.13 -8.78
C ASP A 241 10.31 0.40 -8.75
N ILE A 242 9.26 1.14 -9.11
CA ILE A 242 9.33 2.61 -9.18
C ILE A 242 9.32 3.24 -7.78
N LEU A 243 8.64 2.66 -6.79
CA LEU A 243 8.52 3.23 -5.44
C LEU A 243 9.46 2.59 -4.41
N GLU A 244 10.41 1.77 -4.85
CA GLU A 244 11.50 1.29 -4.00
C GLU A 244 12.32 2.45 -3.45
N GLY A 245 12.60 2.43 -2.14
CA GLY A 245 13.29 3.52 -1.43
C GLY A 245 12.39 4.71 -1.05
N PHE A 246 11.06 4.54 -1.11
CA PHE A 246 10.10 5.52 -0.64
C PHE A 246 9.22 4.96 0.47
N ASP A 247 8.77 5.85 1.35
CA ASP A 247 7.57 5.68 2.16
C ASP A 247 6.37 6.31 1.46
N LEU A 248 5.14 6.03 1.91
CA LEU A 248 3.95 6.71 1.44
C LEU A 248 3.31 7.56 2.52
N PHE A 249 3.11 8.84 2.22
CA PHE A 249 2.14 9.67 2.90
C PHE A 249 0.78 9.55 2.19
N ILE A 250 -0.26 9.18 2.91
CA ILE A 250 -1.61 8.98 2.38
C ILE A 250 -2.59 9.84 3.16
N ALA A 251 -3.37 10.66 2.45
CA ALA A 251 -4.49 11.40 2.99
C ALA A 251 -5.79 10.95 2.36
N VAL A 252 -6.79 10.64 3.18
CA VAL A 252 -8.15 10.28 2.77
C VAL A 252 -9.08 11.43 3.11
N LEU A 253 -9.73 11.99 2.10
CA LEU A 253 -10.57 13.17 2.22
C LEU A 253 -12.02 12.84 1.85
N SER A 254 -12.97 13.35 2.64
CA SER A 254 -14.40 13.33 2.30
C SER A 254 -14.91 14.73 2.00
N ARG A 255 -16.01 14.80 1.25
CA ARG A 255 -16.64 16.07 0.85
C ARG A 255 -18.06 16.13 1.43
N GLN A 256 -18.24 16.99 2.43
CA GLN A 256 -19.56 17.34 2.98
C GLN A 256 -19.91 18.79 2.58
N GLN A 257 -19.92 19.73 3.54
CA GLN A 257 -20.02 21.18 3.27
C GLN A 257 -18.66 21.80 2.89
N GLY A 258 -17.60 20.99 2.90
CA GLY A 258 -16.22 21.30 2.58
C GLY A 258 -15.39 20.02 2.67
N TYR A 259 -14.07 20.15 2.51
CA TYR A 259 -13.16 19.02 2.68
C TYR A 259 -12.94 18.71 4.16
N HIS A 260 -13.01 17.42 4.49
CA HIS A 260 -12.63 16.86 5.78
C HIS A 260 -11.53 15.83 5.59
N VAL A 261 -10.61 15.76 6.54
CA VAL A 261 -9.59 14.72 6.57
C VAL A 261 -10.13 13.55 7.39
N ASP A 262 -10.45 12.46 6.72
CA ASP A 262 -10.97 11.25 7.37
C ASP A 262 -9.84 10.36 7.90
N GLY A 263 -8.66 10.41 7.28
CA GLY A 263 -7.51 9.59 7.67
C GLY A 263 -6.19 10.12 7.10
N ILE A 264 -5.11 9.96 7.86
CA ILE A 264 -3.73 10.25 7.46
C ILE A 264 -2.85 9.08 7.85
N PHE A 265 -2.00 8.64 6.92
CA PHE A 265 -1.03 7.57 7.13
C PHE A 265 0.33 8.02 6.64
N LEU A 266 1.38 7.70 7.39
CA LEU A 266 2.76 7.67 6.92
C LEU A 266 3.23 6.23 7.12
N ILE A 267 3.50 5.53 6.03
CA ILE A 267 3.77 4.09 6.06
C ILE A 267 5.02 3.76 5.28
N GLU A 268 5.81 2.87 5.85
CA GLU A 268 6.84 2.12 5.13
C GLU A 268 6.14 1.17 4.15
N ILE A 269 6.69 0.97 2.96
CA ILE A 269 6.02 0.13 1.95
C ILE A 269 6.83 -1.08 1.49
N GLU A 270 8.05 -1.26 1.97
CA GLU A 270 8.97 -2.32 1.55
C GLU A 270 8.30 -3.71 1.55
N HIS A 271 7.66 -4.09 2.66
CA HIS A 271 6.95 -5.38 2.74
C HIS A 271 5.80 -5.52 1.72
N TYR A 272 5.12 -4.43 1.37
CA TYR A 272 4.10 -4.48 0.31
C TYR A 272 4.75 -4.63 -1.06
N LEU A 273 5.86 -3.93 -1.31
CA LEU A 273 6.58 -4.03 -2.57
C LEU A 273 7.12 -5.45 -2.78
N ASP A 274 7.70 -6.06 -1.75
CA ASP A 274 8.17 -7.46 -1.79
C ASP A 274 7.05 -8.42 -2.19
N TYR A 275 5.88 -8.28 -1.55
CA TYR A 275 4.71 -9.11 -1.85
C TYR A 275 4.23 -8.90 -3.30
N ILE A 276 4.15 -7.66 -3.77
CA ILE A 276 3.64 -7.34 -5.12
C ILE A 276 4.64 -7.78 -6.20
N ARG A 277 5.93 -7.61 -5.96
CA ARG A 277 7.02 -7.93 -6.90
C ARG A 277 7.18 -9.43 -7.11
N GLN A 278 6.93 -10.24 -6.08
CA GLN A 278 7.28 -11.66 -6.12
C GLN A 278 6.58 -12.44 -7.26
N THR A 279 5.27 -12.27 -7.41
CA THR A 279 4.50 -13.05 -8.39
C THR A 279 3.21 -12.35 -8.78
N SER A 280 2.82 -12.49 -10.05
CA SER A 280 1.54 -11.98 -10.55
C SER A 280 0.34 -12.59 -9.84
N PHE A 281 0.48 -13.78 -9.26
CA PHE A 281 -0.57 -14.43 -8.46
C PHE A 281 -0.88 -13.67 -7.15
N ASN A 282 0.09 -12.95 -6.59
CA ASN A 282 -0.12 -12.12 -5.40
C ASN A 282 -1.05 -10.95 -5.71
N ILE A 283 -0.89 -10.34 -6.88
CA ILE A 283 -1.76 -9.27 -7.39
C ILE A 283 -3.13 -9.85 -7.74
N ALA A 284 -3.19 -10.99 -8.44
CA ALA A 284 -4.43 -11.67 -8.75
C ALA A 284 -5.25 -12.06 -7.50
N THR A 285 -4.56 -12.38 -6.40
CA THR A 285 -5.18 -12.65 -5.09
C THR A 285 -5.87 -11.40 -4.55
N ILE A 286 -5.19 -10.24 -4.57
CA ILE A 286 -5.77 -8.96 -4.13
C ILE A 286 -6.95 -8.57 -5.02
N ASP A 287 -6.81 -8.67 -6.34
CA ASP A 287 -7.90 -8.37 -7.27
C ASP A 287 -9.13 -9.25 -7.03
N ARG A 288 -8.92 -10.55 -6.76
CA ARG A 288 -10.01 -11.48 -6.41
C ARG A 288 -10.75 -11.01 -5.16
N LEU A 289 -10.01 -10.63 -4.13
CA LEU A 289 -10.58 -10.16 -2.87
C LEU A 289 -11.39 -8.88 -3.06
N LEU A 290 -10.89 -7.95 -3.87
CA LEU A 290 -11.60 -6.71 -4.20
C LEU A 290 -12.87 -6.97 -5.00
N ILE A 291 -12.84 -7.83 -6.03
CA ILE A 291 -14.03 -8.17 -6.83
C ILE A 291 -15.15 -8.76 -5.96
N ASN A 292 -14.80 -9.55 -4.95
CA ASN A 292 -15.76 -10.18 -4.05
C ASN A 292 -16.07 -9.37 -2.79
N GLU A 293 -15.53 -8.15 -2.66
CA GLU A 293 -15.64 -7.31 -1.46
C GLU A 293 -15.24 -8.06 -0.17
N ALA A 294 -14.27 -8.97 -0.28
CA ALA A 294 -13.77 -9.86 0.76
C ALA A 294 -12.80 -9.13 1.71
N TYR A 295 -13.27 -8.06 2.35
CA TYR A 295 -12.42 -7.16 3.13
C TYR A 295 -11.87 -7.78 4.42
N LYS A 296 -12.49 -8.83 4.97
CA LYS A 296 -11.94 -9.49 6.17
C LYS A 296 -10.70 -10.31 5.78
N ALA A 297 -10.79 -11.08 4.70
CA ALA A 297 -9.64 -11.76 4.13
C ALA A 297 -8.55 -10.75 3.72
N LEU A 298 -8.89 -9.67 3.03
CA LEU A 298 -7.92 -8.64 2.64
C LEU A 298 -7.24 -7.98 3.86
N ASN A 299 -7.97 -7.79 4.98
CA ASN A 299 -7.40 -7.27 6.21
C ASN A 299 -6.43 -8.25 6.89
N GLU A 300 -6.73 -9.55 6.90
CA GLU A 300 -5.79 -10.55 7.40
C GLU A 300 -4.56 -10.71 6.48
N LEU A 301 -4.73 -10.56 5.17
CA LEU A 301 -3.60 -10.49 4.23
C LEU A 301 -2.70 -9.28 4.55
N ASN A 302 -3.31 -8.11 4.70
CA ASN A 302 -2.62 -6.88 5.09
C ASN A 302 -1.85 -7.06 6.41
N ASN A 303 -2.49 -7.67 7.42
CA ASN A 303 -1.84 -7.95 8.70
C ASN A 303 -0.67 -8.93 8.58
N SER A 304 -0.79 -9.90 7.69
CA SER A 304 0.26 -10.88 7.44
C SER A 304 1.46 -10.25 6.74
N ILE A 305 1.23 -9.47 5.69
CA ILE A 305 2.32 -8.87 4.90
C ILE A 305 2.99 -7.73 5.67
N TYR A 306 2.19 -6.75 6.13
CA TYR A 306 2.72 -5.53 6.69
C TYR A 306 3.24 -5.72 8.12
N TYR A 307 2.40 -6.28 8.99
CA TYR A 307 2.73 -6.47 10.41
C TYR A 307 3.41 -7.82 10.71
N ARG A 308 3.61 -8.68 9.70
CA ARG A 308 4.24 -10.02 9.85
C ARG A 308 3.57 -10.89 10.93
N LYS A 309 2.24 -10.78 11.09
CA LYS A 309 1.48 -11.55 12.10
C LYS A 309 1.20 -12.97 11.61
N ALA A 310 1.90 -13.97 12.15
CA ALA A 310 1.71 -15.38 11.78
C ALA A 310 0.27 -15.88 11.97
N ASP A 311 -0.41 -15.50 13.06
CA ASP A 311 -1.82 -15.88 13.30
C ASP A 311 -2.78 -15.38 12.21
N SER A 312 -2.44 -14.27 11.57
CA SER A 312 -3.22 -13.71 10.47
C SER A 312 -3.10 -14.55 9.20
N LEU A 313 -2.02 -15.30 8.99
CA LEU A 313 -1.85 -16.17 7.82
C LEU A 313 -2.90 -17.29 7.78
N LEU A 314 -3.09 -17.98 8.91
CA LEU A 314 -4.05 -19.07 9.03
C LEU A 314 -5.49 -18.58 8.87
N LYS A 315 -5.79 -17.40 9.42
CA LYS A 315 -7.09 -16.75 9.25
C LYS A 315 -7.30 -16.29 7.81
N PHE A 316 -6.27 -15.72 7.19
CA PHE A 316 -6.30 -15.26 5.81
C PHE A 316 -6.66 -16.41 4.86
N ALA A 317 -5.94 -17.53 4.91
CA ALA A 317 -6.19 -18.65 4.01
C ALA A 317 -7.63 -19.18 4.12
N ARG A 318 -8.12 -19.32 5.36
CA ARG A 318 -9.49 -19.75 5.65
C ARG A 318 -10.55 -18.75 5.16
N LEU A 319 -10.34 -17.45 5.38
CA LEU A 319 -11.26 -16.39 4.97
C LEU A 319 -11.24 -16.18 3.46
N TYR A 320 -10.08 -16.25 2.82
CA TYR A 320 -9.96 -16.12 1.36
C TYR A 320 -10.85 -17.15 0.66
N VAL A 321 -10.74 -18.43 1.03
CA VAL A 321 -11.57 -19.48 0.42
C VAL A 321 -13.04 -19.25 0.76
N GLN A 322 -13.38 -18.86 1.98
CA GLN A 322 -14.77 -18.60 2.36
C GLN A 322 -15.43 -17.44 1.61
N GLU A 323 -14.74 -16.30 1.54
CA GLU A 323 -15.30 -15.05 1.04
C GLU A 323 -15.24 -14.95 -0.49
N THR A 324 -14.35 -15.71 -1.14
CA THR A 324 -14.24 -15.72 -2.61
C THR A 324 -14.96 -16.89 -3.27
N SER A 325 -15.37 -17.92 -2.54
CA SER A 325 -16.08 -19.08 -3.10
C SER A 325 -17.57 -18.83 -3.32
N THR A 326 -18.16 -19.52 -4.30
CA THR A 326 -19.60 -19.53 -4.57
C THR A 326 -20.18 -20.90 -4.32
N ASN A 327 -21.51 -21.04 -4.25
CA ASN A 327 -22.17 -22.33 -4.00
C ASN A 327 -21.79 -23.45 -4.99
N ASN A 328 -21.32 -23.08 -6.17
CA ASN A 328 -20.97 -24.02 -7.22
C ASN A 328 -19.46 -24.26 -7.35
N TRP A 329 -18.62 -23.42 -6.72
CA TRP A 329 -17.18 -23.45 -6.90
C TRP A 329 -16.42 -22.97 -5.67
N THR A 330 -15.43 -23.75 -5.24
CA THR A 330 -14.53 -23.41 -4.14
C THR A 330 -13.23 -22.82 -4.69
N ASN A 331 -13.01 -21.53 -4.45
CA ASN A 331 -11.80 -20.82 -4.84
C ASN A 331 -10.69 -21.08 -3.81
N LEU A 332 -9.65 -21.79 -4.23
CA LEU A 332 -8.44 -22.01 -3.42
C LEU A 332 -7.41 -20.90 -3.68
N LEU A 333 -6.50 -20.71 -2.73
CA LEU A 333 -5.37 -19.81 -2.90
C LEU A 333 -4.46 -20.30 -4.03
N PHE A 334 -3.88 -19.37 -4.79
CA PHE A 334 -2.82 -19.72 -5.72
C PHE A 334 -1.63 -20.30 -4.97
N LEU A 335 -1.06 -21.38 -5.50
CA LEU A 335 0.05 -22.06 -4.84
C LEU A 335 1.28 -21.15 -4.69
N ASP A 336 1.57 -20.30 -5.68
CA ASP A 336 2.69 -19.36 -5.60
C ASP A 336 2.50 -18.32 -4.49
N THR A 337 1.26 -17.86 -4.28
CA THR A 337 0.93 -16.97 -3.16
C THR A 337 1.06 -17.70 -1.83
N ALA A 338 0.55 -18.94 -1.73
CA ALA A 338 0.71 -19.77 -0.55
C ALA A 338 2.19 -20.00 -0.20
N ASN A 339 3.02 -20.29 -1.20
CA ASN A 339 4.45 -20.48 -1.04
C ASN A 339 5.16 -19.21 -0.58
N TYR A 340 4.83 -18.04 -1.15
CA TYR A 340 5.37 -16.77 -0.65
C TYR A 340 5.00 -16.55 0.81
N LEU A 341 3.73 -16.74 1.16
CA LEU A 341 3.25 -16.55 2.53
C LEU A 341 3.92 -17.51 3.51
N LEU A 342 4.19 -18.76 3.13
CA LEU A 342 4.91 -19.71 3.97
C LEU A 342 6.40 -19.38 4.09
N LYS A 343 7.08 -19.09 2.97
CA LYS A 343 8.53 -18.85 2.92
C LYS A 343 8.91 -17.48 3.48
N GLU A 344 8.30 -16.41 2.95
CA GLU A 344 8.72 -15.03 3.24
C GLU A 344 8.01 -14.42 4.45
N VAL A 345 6.77 -14.81 4.73
CA VAL A 345 6.03 -14.29 5.90
C VAL A 345 6.12 -15.24 7.08
N GLY A 346 5.87 -16.53 6.85
CA GLY A 346 5.98 -17.57 7.87
C GLY A 346 7.41 -17.90 8.26
N MET A 347 8.40 -17.58 7.41
CA MET A 347 9.81 -17.94 7.59
C MET A 347 10.02 -19.46 7.72
N LEU A 348 9.18 -20.25 7.04
CA LEU A 348 9.23 -21.70 7.11
C LEU A 348 10.34 -22.26 6.21
N PRO A 349 11.07 -23.28 6.69
CA PRO A 349 12.11 -23.90 5.90
C PRO A 349 11.49 -24.74 4.77
N SER A 350 12.17 -24.77 3.62
CA SER A 350 11.62 -25.41 2.40
C SER A 350 11.40 -26.92 2.57
N ASN A 351 12.17 -27.59 3.44
CA ASN A 351 11.99 -29.01 3.75
C ASN A 351 10.63 -29.33 4.38
N ILE A 352 9.98 -28.39 5.08
CA ILE A 352 8.62 -28.57 5.62
C ILE A 352 7.59 -28.33 4.51
N ILE A 353 7.73 -27.24 3.76
CA ILE A 353 6.76 -26.82 2.72
C ILE A 353 6.71 -27.84 1.57
N GLU A 354 7.86 -28.38 1.20
CA GLU A 354 8.02 -29.30 0.07
C GLU A 354 7.97 -30.78 0.54
N ASN A 355 7.67 -31.05 1.81
CA ASN A 355 7.58 -32.41 2.33
C ASN A 355 6.44 -33.20 1.63
N PRO A 356 6.73 -34.32 0.95
CA PRO A 356 5.70 -35.07 0.22
C PRO A 356 4.59 -35.63 1.13
N SER A 357 4.94 -36.06 2.34
CA SER A 357 3.96 -36.61 3.29
C SER A 357 3.03 -35.54 3.84
N LEU A 358 3.53 -34.32 4.05
CA LEU A 358 2.70 -33.17 4.42
C LEU A 358 1.76 -32.77 3.28
N GLN A 359 2.26 -32.73 2.04
CA GLN A 359 1.45 -32.46 0.85
C GLN A 359 0.35 -33.53 0.65
N SER A 360 0.70 -34.79 0.86
CA SER A 360 -0.21 -35.94 0.83
C SER A 360 -1.37 -35.77 1.82
N LEU A 361 -1.10 -35.39 3.06
CA LEU A 361 -2.13 -35.08 4.05
C LEU A 361 -2.91 -33.80 3.71
N ALA A 362 -2.23 -32.76 3.21
CA ALA A 362 -2.86 -31.52 2.78
C ALA A 362 -3.87 -31.76 1.65
N ARG A 363 -3.59 -32.70 0.74
CA ARG A 363 -4.52 -33.11 -0.34
C ARG A 363 -5.81 -33.69 0.23
N THR A 364 -5.73 -34.54 1.25
CA THR A 364 -6.93 -35.06 1.94
C THR A 364 -7.70 -33.95 2.63
N LEU A 365 -7.02 -33.04 3.34
CA LEU A 365 -7.68 -31.91 3.99
C LEU A 365 -8.34 -30.96 2.97
N ARG A 366 -7.68 -30.72 1.83
CA ARG A 366 -8.19 -29.92 0.70
C ARG A 366 -9.48 -30.49 0.14
N TYR A 367 -9.63 -31.81 0.05
CA TYR A 367 -10.89 -32.45 -0.34
C TYR A 367 -12.05 -31.99 0.57
N PHE A 368 -11.86 -32.03 1.90
CA PHE A 368 -12.89 -31.56 2.84
C PHE A 368 -13.14 -30.05 2.74
N ILE A 369 -12.11 -29.25 2.44
CA ILE A 369 -12.25 -27.81 2.19
C ILE A 369 -13.08 -27.55 0.93
N ARG A 370 -12.88 -28.31 -0.16
CA ARG A 370 -13.70 -28.23 -1.38
C ARG A 370 -15.17 -28.53 -1.08
N GLU A 371 -15.42 -29.49 -0.18
CA GLU A 371 -16.74 -29.84 0.37
C GLU A 371 -17.25 -28.86 1.45
N ARG A 372 -16.53 -27.76 1.71
CA ARG A 372 -16.85 -26.71 2.70
C ARG A 372 -16.94 -27.22 4.14
N LYS A 373 -16.34 -28.38 4.43
CA LYS A 373 -16.20 -28.95 5.77
C LYS A 373 -14.94 -28.41 6.45
N TYR A 374 -14.99 -27.12 6.80
CA TYR A 374 -13.84 -26.42 7.36
C TYR A 374 -13.49 -26.81 8.80
N GLY A 375 -14.36 -27.54 9.51
CA GLY A 375 -14.17 -27.92 10.91
C GLY A 375 -12.82 -28.59 11.16
N TYR A 376 -12.40 -29.52 10.29
CA TYR A 376 -11.08 -30.16 10.40
C TYR A 376 -9.92 -29.17 10.34
N ALA A 377 -9.96 -28.21 9.40
CA ALA A 377 -8.93 -27.19 9.27
C ALA A 377 -8.95 -26.20 10.46
N ASP A 378 -10.14 -25.83 10.94
CA ASP A 378 -10.31 -24.94 12.09
C ASP A 378 -9.83 -25.60 13.39
N ASP A 379 -10.10 -26.89 13.60
CA ASP A 379 -9.64 -27.68 14.74
C ASP A 379 -8.11 -27.86 14.71
N ILE A 380 -7.53 -28.18 13.54
CA ILE A 380 -6.07 -28.22 13.35
C ILE A 380 -5.46 -26.86 13.66
N ARG A 381 -6.01 -25.75 13.13
CA ARG A 381 -5.50 -24.40 13.39
C ARG A 381 -5.46 -24.07 14.88
N ASN A 382 -6.51 -24.44 15.61
CA ASN A 382 -6.69 -24.10 17.02
C ASN A 382 -5.96 -25.07 17.97
N SER A 383 -5.45 -26.19 17.46
CA SER A 383 -4.70 -27.17 18.24
C SER A 383 -3.42 -26.56 18.85
N ARG A 384 -3.06 -27.06 20.04
CA ARG A 384 -1.93 -26.56 20.82
C ARG A 384 -0.86 -27.63 20.96
N LYS A 385 0.39 -27.23 20.97
CA LYS A 385 1.51 -28.15 21.22
C LYS A 385 1.28 -28.90 22.55
N GLY A 386 1.36 -30.22 22.49
CA GLY A 386 1.17 -31.10 23.65
C GLY A 386 -0.29 -31.46 23.97
N SER A 387 -1.28 -30.93 23.24
CA SER A 387 -2.63 -31.51 23.23
C SER A 387 -2.71 -32.64 22.22
N ARG A 388 -3.62 -33.59 22.44
CA ARG A 388 -3.92 -34.67 21.46
C ARG A 388 -4.86 -34.23 20.35
N ASP A 389 -5.25 -32.95 20.33
CA ASP A 389 -6.30 -32.45 19.44
C ASP A 389 -5.87 -32.53 17.98
N PHE A 390 -4.57 -32.32 17.69
CA PHE A 390 -4.02 -32.38 16.33
C PHE A 390 -4.13 -33.80 15.75
N GLU A 391 -3.63 -34.80 16.48
CA GLU A 391 -3.65 -36.20 16.07
C GLU A 391 -5.08 -36.76 16.05
N GLU A 392 -5.91 -36.41 17.03
CA GLU A 392 -7.31 -36.82 17.07
C GLU A 392 -8.10 -36.26 15.89
N THR A 393 -7.86 -35.01 15.50
CA THR A 393 -8.53 -34.37 14.37
C THR A 393 -8.11 -35.01 13.06
N ILE A 394 -6.81 -35.28 12.86
CA ILE A 394 -6.31 -36.00 11.69
C ILE A 394 -6.91 -37.42 11.64
N ALA A 395 -6.94 -38.15 12.75
CA ALA A 395 -7.51 -39.49 12.81
C ALA A 395 -9.04 -39.50 12.56
N LYS A 396 -9.77 -38.48 13.01
CA LYS A 396 -11.21 -38.31 12.70
C LYS A 396 -11.39 -38.02 11.20
N MET A 397 -10.60 -37.12 10.64
CA MET A 397 -10.63 -36.76 9.22
C MET A 397 -10.34 -37.96 8.32
N LEU A 398 -9.30 -38.75 8.61
CA LEU A 398 -8.94 -39.93 7.82
C LEU A 398 -10.00 -41.03 7.89
N ARG A 399 -10.64 -41.22 9.05
CA ARG A 399 -11.77 -42.16 9.19
C ARG A 399 -12.98 -41.75 8.35
N GLU A 400 -13.35 -40.46 8.37
CA GLU A 400 -14.40 -39.98 7.45
C GLU A 400 -13.94 -40.12 6.00
N GLY A 401 -12.67 -39.85 5.71
CA GLY A 401 -12.12 -39.94 4.37
C GLY A 401 -12.21 -41.36 3.79
N GLU A 402 -11.92 -42.38 4.59
CA GLU A 402 -12.07 -43.78 4.20
C GLU A 402 -13.52 -44.15 3.90
N LEU A 403 -14.48 -43.68 4.71
CA LEU A 403 -15.91 -43.88 4.42
C LEU A 403 -16.32 -43.25 3.09
N ARG A 404 -15.80 -42.03 2.78
CA ARG A 404 -16.04 -41.36 1.51
C ARG A 404 -15.42 -42.12 0.34
N ARG A 405 -14.20 -42.63 0.49
CA ARG A 405 -13.50 -43.42 -0.54
C ARG A 405 -14.31 -44.67 -0.90
N VAL A 406 -14.76 -45.43 0.11
CA VAL A 406 -15.59 -46.63 -0.09
C VAL A 406 -16.91 -46.28 -0.78
N GLN A 407 -17.56 -45.18 -0.39
CA GLN A 407 -18.79 -44.71 -1.05
C GLN A 407 -18.53 -44.33 -2.52
N GLN A 408 -17.45 -43.59 -2.80
CA GLN A 408 -17.08 -43.20 -4.16
C GLN A 408 -16.74 -44.41 -5.05
N GLU A 409 -16.10 -45.44 -4.49
CA GLU A 409 -15.86 -46.71 -5.19
C GLU A 409 -17.17 -47.41 -5.55
N GLN A 410 -18.14 -47.45 -4.63
CA GLN A 410 -19.46 -48.01 -4.89
C GLN A 410 -20.22 -47.22 -5.97
N GLU A 411 -20.17 -45.89 -5.90
CA GLU A 411 -20.81 -45.01 -6.89
C GLU A 411 -20.18 -45.18 -8.27
N ARG A 412 -18.85 -45.25 -8.35
CA ARG A 412 -18.11 -45.53 -9.59
C ARG A 412 -18.47 -46.91 -10.17
N ASN A 413 -18.53 -47.94 -9.33
CA ASN A 413 -18.93 -49.30 -9.74
C ASN A 413 -20.39 -49.36 -10.18
N ALA A 414 -21.25 -48.48 -9.65
CA ALA A 414 -22.64 -48.31 -10.10
C ALA A 414 -22.79 -47.42 -11.34
N GLY A 415 -21.68 -47.02 -11.98
CA GLY A 415 -21.67 -46.20 -13.20
C GLY A 415 -21.97 -44.71 -13.00
N LYS A 416 -21.91 -44.21 -11.75
CA LYS A 416 -22.06 -42.78 -11.46
C LYS A 416 -20.72 -42.06 -11.64
N GLU A 417 -20.78 -40.82 -12.12
CA GLU A 417 -19.62 -39.95 -12.25
C GLU A 417 -19.20 -39.41 -10.88
N VAL A 418 -17.95 -39.69 -10.47
CA VAL A 418 -17.34 -39.13 -9.25
C VAL A 418 -16.46 -37.96 -9.64
N LYS A 419 -16.90 -36.73 -9.33
CA LYS A 419 -16.24 -35.49 -9.77
C LYS A 419 -15.01 -35.10 -8.95
N SER A 420 -14.90 -35.55 -7.70
CA SER A 420 -13.80 -35.21 -6.78
C SER A 420 -13.43 -36.47 -6.01
N TRP A 421 -12.38 -37.16 -6.43
CA TRP A 421 -11.93 -38.36 -5.75
C TRP A 421 -11.13 -38.00 -4.49
N ILE A 422 -11.45 -38.63 -3.37
CA ILE A 422 -10.66 -38.42 -2.15
C ILE A 422 -9.36 -39.22 -2.21
N TYR A 423 -8.25 -38.55 -1.92
CA TYR A 423 -6.95 -39.18 -1.71
C TYR A 423 -6.73 -39.43 -0.22
N LEU A 424 -6.17 -40.59 0.14
CA LEU A 424 -5.79 -40.93 1.50
C LEU A 424 -4.28 -41.20 1.58
N PRO A 425 -3.56 -40.56 2.52
CA PRO A 425 -2.14 -40.79 2.73
C PRO A 425 -1.86 -42.19 3.24
N LYS A 426 -0.66 -42.68 2.92
CA LYS A 426 -0.15 -43.96 3.44
C LYS A 426 0.20 -43.83 4.93
N GLU A 427 0.25 -44.95 5.64
CA GLU A 427 0.61 -44.97 7.06
C GLU A 427 2.00 -44.37 7.33
N GLU A 428 2.97 -44.64 6.44
CA GLU A 428 4.33 -44.07 6.52
C GLU A 428 4.31 -42.54 6.38
N GLU A 429 3.46 -42.00 5.50
CA GLU A 429 3.32 -40.55 5.31
C GLU A 429 2.69 -39.90 6.54
N ILE A 430 1.72 -40.55 7.19
CA ILE A 430 1.15 -40.06 8.44
C ILE A 430 2.17 -40.06 9.57
N LYS A 431 2.99 -41.12 9.68
CA LYS A 431 4.08 -41.19 10.68
C LYS A 431 5.09 -40.06 10.48
N GLU A 432 5.46 -39.78 9.24
CA GLU A 432 6.35 -38.67 8.89
C GLU A 432 5.76 -37.32 9.30
N VAL A 433 4.48 -37.06 9.01
CA VAL A 433 3.83 -35.79 9.42
C VAL A 433 3.82 -35.62 10.94
N PHE A 434 3.56 -36.69 11.70
CA PHE A 434 3.63 -36.62 13.16
C PHE A 434 5.06 -36.44 13.67
N GLN A 435 6.06 -37.00 12.99
CA GLN A 435 7.45 -36.73 13.30
C GLN A 435 7.78 -35.24 13.09
N LEU A 436 7.41 -34.65 11.95
CA LEU A 436 7.58 -33.22 11.69
C LEU A 436 6.88 -32.35 12.74
N ALA A 437 5.65 -32.71 13.12
CA ALA A 437 4.91 -31.99 14.14
C ALA A 437 5.54 -32.08 15.54
N ASN A 438 6.23 -33.18 15.85
CA ASN A 438 7.01 -33.32 17.08
C ASN A 438 8.28 -32.45 17.08
N GLU A 439 8.93 -32.33 15.93
CA GLU A 439 10.11 -31.49 15.72
C GLU A 439 9.75 -30.00 15.77
N ASP A 440 8.82 -29.58 14.91
CA ASP A 440 8.30 -28.21 14.84
C ASP A 440 6.79 -28.17 14.58
N PHE A 441 6.04 -28.18 15.67
CA PHE A 441 4.58 -28.21 15.66
C PHE A 441 3.95 -27.01 14.95
N GLU A 442 4.41 -25.79 15.23
CA GLU A 442 3.77 -24.58 14.73
C GLU A 442 4.02 -24.41 13.23
N SER A 443 5.25 -24.67 12.76
CA SER A 443 5.58 -24.66 11.34
C SER A 443 4.84 -25.74 10.57
N THR A 444 4.78 -26.97 11.10
CA THR A 444 4.07 -28.09 10.46
C THR A 444 2.56 -27.80 10.35
N LYS A 445 1.96 -27.30 11.43
CA LYS A 445 0.55 -26.88 11.46
C LYS A 445 0.27 -25.77 10.46
N LEU A 446 1.14 -24.74 10.42
CA LEU A 446 1.01 -23.61 9.52
C LEU A 446 1.08 -24.06 8.05
N ALA A 447 2.10 -24.84 7.70
CA ALA A 447 2.28 -25.40 6.36
C ALA A 447 1.09 -26.25 5.94
N LEU A 448 0.66 -27.21 6.77
CA LEU A 448 -0.46 -28.10 6.47
C LEU A 448 -1.73 -27.32 6.11
N VAL A 449 -2.09 -26.35 6.95
CA VAL A 449 -3.34 -25.60 6.79
C VAL A 449 -3.29 -24.72 5.54
N ILE A 450 -2.20 -23.97 5.33
CA ILE A 450 -2.10 -23.08 4.16
C ILE A 450 -2.07 -23.89 2.86
N LEU A 451 -1.29 -24.98 2.81
CA LEU A 451 -1.22 -25.85 1.63
C LEU A 451 -2.58 -26.49 1.31
N ALA A 452 -3.34 -26.87 2.33
CA ALA A 452 -4.68 -27.43 2.14
C ALA A 452 -5.70 -26.39 1.62
N PHE A 453 -5.54 -25.10 1.94
CA PHE A 453 -6.34 -24.01 1.37
C PHE A 453 -5.83 -23.50 0.01
N SER A 454 -4.75 -24.07 -0.53
CA SER A 454 -4.15 -23.70 -1.82
C SER A 454 -4.42 -24.74 -2.91
N PHE A 455 -4.28 -24.35 -4.18
CA PHE A 455 -4.32 -25.27 -5.32
C PHE A 455 -3.20 -26.33 -5.23
N PRO A 456 -3.43 -27.55 -5.75
CA PRO A 456 -2.42 -28.60 -5.79
C PRO A 456 -1.14 -28.16 -6.49
N SER A 457 -0.02 -28.73 -6.09
CA SER A 457 1.21 -28.64 -6.88
C SER A 457 1.06 -29.41 -8.19
N LYS A 458 1.81 -29.04 -9.24
CA LYS A 458 1.79 -29.79 -10.51
C LYS A 458 2.15 -31.28 -10.32
N VAL A 459 2.91 -31.61 -9.29
CA VAL A 459 3.24 -33.00 -8.92
C VAL A 459 1.99 -33.76 -8.43
N GLU A 460 1.09 -33.06 -7.74
CA GLU A 460 -0.20 -33.62 -7.31
C GLU A 460 -1.20 -33.74 -8.48
N GLU A 461 -1.23 -32.79 -9.43
CA GLU A 461 -2.11 -32.84 -10.62
C GLU A 461 -1.82 -34.04 -11.54
N ILE A 462 -0.56 -34.46 -11.66
CA ILE A 462 -0.18 -35.64 -12.49
C ILE A 462 -0.75 -36.96 -11.89
N THR A 463 -1.25 -36.92 -10.65
CA THR A 463 -1.87 -38.05 -9.95
C THR A 463 -3.38 -37.89 -9.73
N GLU A 464 -4.02 -36.88 -10.34
CA GLU A 464 -5.49 -36.81 -10.55
C GLU A 464 -5.85 -37.40 -11.92
#